data_AF-A0A4Q9B5N9-F1
#
_entry.id   AF-A0A4Q9B5N9-F1
#
_cell.length_a   1.000
_cell.length_b   1.000
_cell.length_c   1.000
_cell.angle_alpha   90.00
_cell.angle_beta   90.00
_cell.angle_gamma   90.00
#
_symmetry.space_group_name_H-M   'P 1'
#
loop_
_entity.id
_entity.type
_entity.pdbx_description
1 polymer ?
#
loop_
_entity_poly.entity_id
_entity_poly.type
_entity_poly.pdbx_seq_one_letter_code
_entity_poly.pdbx_strand_id
1 'polypeptide(L)'
;MKGLELSPVALPEVRPQAAVELRKARLSDVDAIYWLIRYWAEKGLMLVRSHSHLYENIRDFQVLEDEDGHIVGTVALHVLWRDLAEIRGLAVHPGRQGEGLGRWLVLGAEREARDLGLPRVFAWTLQVGFFRSLGYQVTTREALPPKVWSECNACPFYENCREIAVIKGLSPGAFGS
;
A
#
# COMPACT_ATOMS: atom_id res chain seq x y z
N MET A 1 -32.68 -0.95 -8.83
CA MET A 1 -31.30 -1.45 -8.73
C MET A 1 -31.13 -2.01 -7.32
N LYS A 2 -30.99 -3.32 -7.16
CA LYS A 2 -30.70 -3.92 -5.85
C LYS A 2 -29.30 -3.44 -5.46
N GLY A 3 -29.21 -2.67 -4.37
CA GLY A 3 -27.90 -2.32 -3.80
C GLY A 3 -27.14 -3.60 -3.54
N LEU A 4 -25.89 -3.68 -4.00
CA LEU A 4 -25.00 -4.76 -3.61
C LEU A 4 -24.81 -4.61 -2.10
N GLU A 5 -25.54 -5.39 -1.30
CA GLU A 5 -25.23 -5.54 0.12
C GLU A 5 -23.87 -6.20 0.20
N LEU A 6 -22.87 -5.38 0.48
CA LEU A 6 -21.52 -5.81 0.77
C LEU A 6 -21.55 -6.60 2.07
N SER A 7 -21.12 -7.87 2.04
CA SER A 7 -20.94 -8.68 3.26
C SER A 7 -20.12 -7.89 4.30
N PRO A 8 -20.43 -8.03 5.61
CA PRO A 8 -19.70 -7.33 6.66
C PRO A 8 -18.20 -7.59 6.55
N VAL A 9 -17.39 -6.56 6.81
CA VAL A 9 -15.95 -6.72 6.87
C VAL A 9 -15.59 -7.69 7.99
N ALA A 10 -14.94 -8.79 7.63
CA ALA A 10 -14.49 -9.82 8.55
C ALA A 10 -13.01 -9.60 8.88
N LEU A 11 -12.73 -8.77 9.89
CA LEU A 11 -11.39 -8.68 10.47
C LEU A 11 -11.32 -9.52 11.75
N PRO A 12 -10.26 -10.32 11.94
CA PRO A 12 -10.07 -11.05 13.19
C PRO A 12 -9.85 -10.10 14.36
N GLU A 13 -10.18 -10.54 15.57
CA GLU A 13 -9.66 -9.86 16.76
C GLU A 13 -8.15 -10.06 16.85
N VAL A 14 -7.43 -8.99 17.16
CA VAL A 14 -5.96 -9.00 17.24
C VAL A 14 -5.54 -8.43 18.58
N ARG A 15 -4.46 -8.99 19.14
CA ARG A 15 -3.94 -8.56 20.43
C ARG A 15 -3.13 -7.26 20.27
N PRO A 16 -3.46 -6.19 21.03
CA PRO A 16 -2.66 -4.97 21.04
C PRO A 16 -1.19 -5.27 21.41
N GLN A 17 -0.25 -4.61 20.73
CA GLN A 17 1.19 -4.74 20.98
C GLN A 17 1.78 -6.16 20.86
N ALA A 18 1.06 -7.15 20.33
CA ALA A 18 1.62 -8.47 20.05
C ALA A 18 2.81 -8.36 19.09
N ALA A 19 3.83 -9.19 19.31
CA ALA A 19 4.98 -9.27 18.44
C ALA A 19 4.53 -9.63 17.02
N VAL A 20 5.22 -9.06 16.04
CA VAL A 20 4.88 -9.15 14.63
C VAL A 20 6.13 -9.39 13.80
N GLU A 21 5.99 -10.07 12.68
CA GLU A 21 7.04 -10.35 11.71
C GLU A 21 6.64 -9.81 10.33
N LEU A 22 7.57 -9.11 9.67
CA LEU A 22 7.41 -8.69 8.28
C LEU A 22 7.92 -9.79 7.33
N ARG A 23 7.07 -10.27 6.43
CA ARG A 23 7.43 -11.26 5.40
C ARG A 23 6.74 -11.01 4.06
N LYS A 24 7.19 -11.67 3.00
CA LYS A 24 6.43 -11.71 1.73
C LYS A 24 5.08 -12.41 1.93
N ALA A 25 4.08 -11.92 1.22
CA ALA A 25 2.75 -12.53 1.21
C ALA A 25 2.76 -13.88 0.46
N ARG A 26 1.84 -14.75 0.86
CA ARG A 26 1.55 -16.06 0.29
C ARG A 26 0.12 -16.07 -0.22
N LEU A 27 -0.22 -17.06 -1.07
CA LEU A 27 -1.59 -17.19 -1.59
C LEU A 27 -2.64 -17.35 -0.46
N SER A 28 -2.26 -17.98 0.65
CA SER A 28 -3.10 -18.12 1.84
C SER A 28 -3.43 -16.79 2.54
N ASP A 29 -2.67 -15.72 2.29
CA ASP A 29 -2.88 -14.42 2.95
C ASP A 29 -3.87 -13.54 2.16
N VAL A 30 -4.28 -13.94 0.95
CA VAL A 30 -5.05 -13.09 0.02
C VAL A 30 -6.36 -12.63 0.64
N ASP A 31 -7.08 -13.51 1.34
CA ASP A 31 -8.34 -13.15 1.99
C ASP A 31 -8.11 -12.13 3.12
N ALA A 32 -7.07 -12.30 3.94
CA ALA A 32 -6.75 -11.37 5.01
C ALA A 32 -6.34 -9.99 4.47
N ILE A 33 -5.52 -9.95 3.41
CA ILE A 33 -5.15 -8.73 2.69
C ILE A 33 -6.40 -8.06 2.11
N TYR A 34 -7.30 -8.83 1.48
CA TYR A 34 -8.55 -8.33 0.92
C TYR A 34 -9.42 -7.66 1.98
N TRP A 35 -9.62 -8.30 3.13
CA TRP A 35 -10.45 -7.75 4.20
C TRP A 35 -9.86 -6.51 4.85
N LEU A 36 -8.54 -6.45 5.05
CA LEU A 36 -7.85 -5.25 5.52
C LEU A 36 -8.02 -4.08 4.55
N ILE A 37 -7.81 -4.30 3.25
CA ILE A 37 -7.98 -3.26 2.23
C ILE A 37 -9.45 -2.82 2.17
N ARG A 38 -10.38 -3.76 2.20
CA ARG A 38 -11.82 -3.48 2.15
C ARG A 38 -12.29 -2.66 3.34
N TYR A 39 -11.82 -2.96 4.56
CA TYR A 39 -12.14 -2.18 5.76
C TYR A 39 -11.90 -0.68 5.55
N TRP A 40 -10.70 -0.32 5.08
CA TRP A 40 -10.33 1.08 4.85
C TRP A 40 -10.97 1.67 3.61
N ALA A 41 -11.25 0.84 2.59
CA ALA A 41 -11.99 1.27 1.40
C ALA A 41 -13.43 1.67 1.73
N GLU A 42 -14.11 0.95 2.63
CA GLU A 42 -15.45 1.32 3.11
C GLU A 42 -15.45 2.63 3.92
N LYS A 43 -14.31 3.03 4.48
CA LYS A 43 -14.11 4.37 5.08
C LYS A 43 -13.72 5.45 4.08
N GLY A 44 -13.63 5.12 2.79
CA GLY A 44 -13.22 6.04 1.73
C GLY A 44 -11.75 6.46 1.82
N LEU A 45 -10.90 5.65 2.47
CA LEU A 45 -9.48 5.95 2.70
C LEU A 45 -8.53 5.20 1.76
N MET A 46 -9.02 4.23 1.00
CA MET A 46 -8.26 3.56 -0.06
C MET A 46 -9.19 2.94 -1.10
N LEU A 47 -8.62 2.49 -2.21
CA LEU A 47 -9.33 1.78 -3.26
C LEU A 47 -9.42 0.27 -2.95
N VAL A 48 -10.57 -0.34 -3.20
CA VAL A 48 -10.72 -1.81 -3.08
C VAL A 48 -9.87 -2.53 -4.13
N ARG A 49 -9.50 -3.79 -3.87
CA ARG A 49 -8.86 -4.68 -4.84
C ARG A 49 -9.66 -5.97 -4.93
N SER A 50 -9.85 -6.50 -6.14
CA SER A 50 -10.49 -7.80 -6.32
C SER A 50 -9.54 -8.91 -5.90
N HIS A 51 -10.08 -10.08 -5.52
CA HIS A 51 -9.26 -11.25 -5.22
C HIS A 51 -8.37 -11.63 -6.41
N SER A 52 -8.89 -11.60 -7.64
CA SER A 52 -8.09 -11.87 -8.85
C SER A 52 -6.87 -10.95 -8.96
N HIS A 53 -7.05 -9.65 -8.72
CA HIS A 53 -5.94 -8.71 -8.71
C HIS A 53 -4.90 -9.04 -7.63
N LEU A 54 -5.36 -9.40 -6.43
CA LEU A 54 -4.46 -9.80 -5.34
C LEU A 54 -3.69 -11.08 -5.67
N TYR A 55 -4.34 -12.08 -6.28
CA TYR A 55 -3.68 -13.31 -6.73
C TYR A 55 -2.63 -13.05 -7.82
N GLU A 56 -2.97 -12.23 -8.82
CA GLU A 56 -2.07 -11.87 -9.92
C GLU A 56 -0.84 -11.08 -9.45
N ASN A 57 -1.00 -10.27 -8.41
CA ASN A 57 0.03 -9.36 -7.91
C ASN A 57 0.59 -9.79 -6.55
N ILE A 58 0.34 -11.01 -6.09
CA ILE A 58 0.70 -11.45 -4.72
C ILE A 58 2.20 -11.28 -4.40
N ARG A 59 3.05 -11.35 -5.43
CA ARG A 59 4.50 -11.17 -5.29
C ARG A 59 4.89 -9.74 -4.90
N ASP A 60 4.05 -8.75 -5.17
CA ASP A 60 4.32 -7.36 -4.78
C ASP A 60 4.11 -7.18 -3.28
N PHE A 61 3.26 -8.02 -2.66
CA PHE A 61 2.80 -7.83 -1.29
C PHE A 61 3.79 -8.37 -0.25
N GLN A 62 3.90 -7.60 0.83
CA GLN A 62 4.46 -7.94 2.12
C GLN A 62 3.36 -7.81 3.17
N VAL A 63 3.43 -8.64 4.21
CA VAL A 63 2.48 -8.64 5.32
C VAL A 63 3.20 -8.59 6.66
N LEU A 64 2.55 -7.99 7.64
CA LEU A 64 2.88 -8.16 9.05
C LEU A 64 1.98 -9.25 9.61
N GLU A 65 2.57 -10.35 10.06
CA GLU A 65 1.90 -11.44 10.75
C GLU A 65 2.21 -11.34 12.25
N ASP A 66 1.20 -11.49 13.11
CA ASP A 66 1.41 -11.59 14.56
C ASP A 66 1.74 -13.03 15.00
N GLU A 67 2.11 -13.20 16.25
CA GLU A 67 2.46 -14.52 16.82
C GLU A 67 1.32 -15.56 16.81
N ASP A 68 0.08 -15.14 16.59
CA ASP A 68 -1.09 -16.03 16.45
C ASP A 68 -1.37 -16.41 14.97
N GLY A 69 -0.58 -15.87 14.03
CA GLY A 69 -0.73 -16.09 12.60
C GLY A 69 -1.70 -15.14 11.92
N HIS A 70 -2.16 -14.08 12.59
CA HIS A 70 -3.06 -13.10 11.98
C HIS A 70 -2.28 -12.06 11.18
N ILE A 71 -2.77 -11.75 9.99
CA ILE A 71 -2.26 -10.62 9.22
C ILE A 71 -2.79 -9.31 9.81
N VAL A 72 -1.90 -8.54 10.41
CA VAL A 72 -2.22 -7.25 11.05
C VAL A 72 -1.84 -6.05 10.20
N GLY A 73 -1.18 -6.27 9.07
CA GLY A 73 -0.85 -5.21 8.13
C GLY A 73 -0.35 -5.72 6.80
N THR A 74 -0.43 -4.88 5.78
CA THR A 74 -0.06 -5.21 4.40
C THR A 74 0.50 -3.97 3.70
N VAL A 75 1.39 -4.20 2.74
CA VAL A 75 1.91 -3.21 1.80
C VAL A 75 2.37 -3.93 0.54
N ALA A 76 2.28 -3.27 -0.61
CA ALA A 76 2.81 -3.78 -1.87
C ALA A 76 3.82 -2.79 -2.45
N LEU A 77 4.87 -3.31 -3.06
CA LEU A 77 5.78 -2.56 -3.91
C LEU A 77 5.53 -2.98 -5.37
N HIS A 78 4.88 -2.11 -6.14
CA HIS A 78 4.58 -2.39 -7.54
C HIS A 78 5.58 -1.68 -8.46
N VAL A 79 6.37 -2.45 -9.21
CA VAL A 79 7.33 -1.89 -10.17
C VAL A 79 6.60 -1.39 -11.41
N LEU A 80 6.66 -0.08 -11.65
CA LEU A 80 6.03 0.52 -12.83
C LEU A 80 6.96 0.58 -14.02
N TRP A 81 8.22 0.94 -13.75
CA TRP A 81 9.22 1.17 -14.79
C TRP A 81 10.65 0.99 -14.25
N ARG A 82 11.64 1.26 -15.11
CA ARG A 82 13.07 1.04 -14.82
C ARG A 82 13.59 1.78 -13.58
N ASP A 83 12.94 2.86 -13.16
CA ASP A 83 13.43 3.78 -12.13
C ASP A 83 12.36 4.17 -11.09
N LEU A 84 11.18 3.58 -11.16
CA LEU A 84 10.05 3.96 -10.31
C LEU A 84 9.18 2.76 -9.94
N ALA A 85 8.85 2.66 -8.65
CA ALA A 85 7.81 1.79 -8.13
C ALA A 85 6.80 2.57 -7.26
N GLU A 86 5.60 2.02 -7.16
CA GLU A 86 4.53 2.52 -6.31
C GLU A 86 4.41 1.71 -5.02
N ILE A 87 4.23 2.39 -3.89
CA ILE A 87 3.75 1.77 -2.67
C ILE A 87 2.23 1.74 -2.70
N ARG A 88 1.68 0.52 -2.71
CA ARG A 88 0.24 0.25 -2.81
C ARG A 88 -0.25 -0.55 -1.61
N GLY A 89 -1.56 -0.62 -1.44
CA GLY A 89 -2.19 -1.54 -0.48
C GLY A 89 -1.69 -1.39 0.95
N LEU A 90 -1.18 -0.22 1.33
CA LEU A 90 -0.69 0.05 2.68
C LEU A 90 -1.89 0.12 3.64
N ALA A 91 -2.04 -0.90 4.49
CA ALA A 91 -3.08 -0.96 5.49
C ALA A 91 -2.54 -1.60 6.77
N VAL A 92 -3.01 -1.10 7.91
CA VAL A 92 -2.77 -1.69 9.23
C VAL A 92 -4.12 -1.93 9.88
N HIS A 93 -4.25 -3.06 10.57
CA HIS A 93 -5.46 -3.42 11.31
C HIS A 93 -5.89 -2.26 12.23
N PRO A 94 -7.18 -1.88 12.27
CA PRO A 94 -7.65 -0.72 13.04
C PRO A 94 -7.28 -0.81 14.53
N GLY A 95 -7.32 -2.01 15.11
CA GLY A 95 -6.91 -2.27 16.51
C GLY A 95 -5.39 -2.23 16.77
N ARG A 96 -4.56 -2.03 15.75
CA ARG A 96 -3.08 -1.99 15.84
C ARG A 96 -2.48 -0.70 15.28
N GLN A 97 -3.32 0.30 15.02
CA GLN A 97 -2.88 1.63 14.60
C GLN A 97 -2.09 2.33 15.72
N GLY A 98 -1.16 3.23 15.37
CA GLY A 98 -0.35 3.98 16.34
C GLY A 98 0.87 3.25 16.91
N GLU A 99 1.05 1.96 16.59
CA GLU A 99 2.20 1.15 17.07
C GLU A 99 3.45 1.23 16.17
N GLY A 100 3.45 2.11 15.15
CA GLY A 100 4.55 2.21 14.19
C GLY A 100 4.56 1.15 13.08
N LEU A 101 3.56 0.25 13.04
CA LEU A 101 3.48 -0.83 12.04
C LEU A 101 3.43 -0.32 10.59
N GLY A 102 2.72 0.79 10.34
CA GLY A 102 2.67 1.41 9.01
C GLY A 102 4.06 1.87 8.54
N ARG A 103 4.86 2.44 9.45
CA ARG A 103 6.26 2.80 9.16
C ARG A 103 7.07 1.56 8.84
N TRP A 104 6.89 0.48 9.59
CA TRP A 104 7.64 -0.76 9.37
C TRP A 104 7.37 -1.36 7.99
N LEU A 105 6.09 -1.40 7.59
CA LEU A 105 5.67 -1.82 6.25
C LEU A 105 6.31 -0.97 5.14
N VAL A 106 6.24 0.37 5.24
CA VAL A 106 6.85 1.25 4.22
C VAL A 106 8.35 1.06 4.13
N LEU A 107 9.05 0.94 5.27
CA LEU A 107 10.50 0.68 5.26
C LEU A 107 10.84 -0.68 4.64
N GLY A 108 9.99 -1.69 4.82
CA GLY A 108 10.08 -2.99 4.14
C GLY A 108 9.99 -2.87 2.63
N ALA A 109 9.00 -2.13 2.13
CA ALA A 109 8.83 -1.85 0.71
C ALA A 109 10.01 -1.01 0.15
N GLU A 110 10.48 0.00 0.89
CA GLU A 110 11.66 0.78 0.48
C GLU A 110 12.93 -0.08 0.43
N ARG A 111 13.08 -1.04 1.35
CA ARG A 111 14.21 -1.97 1.32
C ARG A 111 14.14 -2.86 0.08
N GLU A 112 12.98 -3.45 -0.21
CA GLU A 112 12.78 -4.25 -1.42
C GLU A 112 13.05 -3.42 -2.69
N ALA A 113 12.64 -2.15 -2.71
CA ALA A 113 12.94 -1.24 -3.82
C ALA A 113 14.44 -1.00 -4.00
N ARG A 114 15.19 -0.82 -2.90
CA ARG A 114 16.66 -0.69 -2.95
C ARG A 114 17.33 -1.97 -3.43
N ASP A 115 16.85 -3.14 -2.98
CA ASP A 115 17.38 -4.45 -3.39
C ASP A 115 17.16 -4.70 -4.89
N LEU A 116 16.09 -4.14 -5.47
CA LEU A 116 15.82 -4.14 -6.91
C LEU A 116 16.60 -3.07 -7.70
N GLY A 117 17.34 -2.18 -7.03
CA GLY A 117 18.07 -1.08 -7.65
C GLY A 117 17.20 0.11 -8.07
N LEU A 118 15.99 0.24 -7.51
CA LEU A 118 15.11 1.36 -7.82
C LEU A 118 15.57 2.64 -7.10
N PRO A 119 15.79 3.75 -7.83
CA PRO A 119 16.24 5.00 -7.25
C PRO A 119 15.12 5.77 -6.56
N ARG A 120 13.84 5.47 -6.87
CA ARG A 120 12.68 6.21 -6.36
C ARG A 120 11.47 5.33 -6.13
N VAL A 121 10.66 5.74 -5.16
CA VAL A 121 9.32 5.20 -4.92
C VAL A 121 8.33 6.34 -4.71
N PHE A 122 7.08 6.14 -5.09
CA PHE A 122 6.00 7.08 -4.84
C PHE A 122 4.76 6.36 -4.28
N ALA A 123 3.78 7.13 -3.81
CA ALA A 123 2.48 6.62 -3.40
C ALA A 123 1.39 7.66 -3.67
N TRP A 124 0.17 7.19 -3.94
CA TRP A 124 -1.05 7.98 -3.81
C TRP A 124 -1.57 7.88 -2.39
N THR A 125 -1.86 9.00 -1.73
CA THR A 125 -2.29 8.96 -0.33
C THR A 125 -3.17 10.11 0.10
N LEU A 126 -4.06 9.85 1.06
CA LEU A 126 -4.72 10.88 1.87
C LEU A 126 -3.92 11.18 3.16
N GLN A 127 -2.95 10.35 3.51
CA GLN A 127 -2.17 10.41 4.75
C GLN A 127 -0.81 11.07 4.51
N VAL A 128 -0.80 12.28 3.94
CA VAL A 128 0.43 12.99 3.57
C VAL A 128 1.37 13.20 4.76
N GLY A 129 0.83 13.52 5.94
CA GLY A 129 1.63 13.72 7.17
C GLY A 129 2.42 12.46 7.57
N PHE A 130 1.80 11.28 7.42
CA PHE A 130 2.47 10.00 7.67
C PHE A 130 3.66 9.80 6.72
N PHE A 131 3.46 9.96 5.40
CA PHE A 131 4.55 9.80 4.43
C PHE A 131 5.65 10.87 4.57
N ARG A 132 5.29 12.13 4.89
CA ARG A 132 6.27 13.19 5.19
C ARG A 132 7.17 12.83 6.37
N SER A 133 6.62 12.20 7.41
CA SER A 133 7.43 11.71 8.55
C SER A 133 8.46 10.62 8.17
N LEU A 134 8.29 10.01 6.99
CA LEU A 134 9.20 9.02 6.41
C LEU A 134 10.15 9.63 5.37
N GLY A 135 10.13 10.95 5.17
CA GLY A 135 10.99 11.67 4.23
C GLY A 135 10.46 11.73 2.80
N TYR A 136 9.17 11.43 2.58
CA TYR A 136 8.52 11.68 1.30
C TYR A 136 8.18 13.15 1.12
N GLN A 137 8.20 13.60 -0.13
CA GLN A 137 7.86 14.94 -0.55
C GLN A 137 6.57 14.90 -1.36
N VAL A 138 5.74 15.94 -1.28
CA VAL A 138 4.58 16.05 -2.18
C VAL A 138 5.06 16.29 -3.60
N THR A 139 4.45 15.62 -4.57
CA THR A 139 4.70 15.82 -6.00
C THR A 139 3.38 15.98 -6.74
N THR A 140 3.44 16.20 -8.05
CA THR A 140 2.25 16.27 -8.91
C THR A 140 2.17 15.04 -9.79
N ARG A 141 0.97 14.72 -10.27
CA ARG A 141 0.77 13.65 -11.24
C ARG A 141 1.58 13.89 -12.51
N GLU A 142 1.66 15.15 -12.94
CA GLU A 142 2.33 15.59 -14.15
C GLU A 142 3.87 15.45 -14.05
N ALA A 143 4.42 15.44 -12.83
CA ALA A 143 5.84 15.20 -12.58
C ALA A 143 6.20 13.70 -12.53
N LEU A 144 5.20 12.81 -12.49
CA LEU A 144 5.40 11.36 -12.55
C LEU A 144 5.48 10.88 -14.02
N PRO A 145 6.20 9.78 -14.30
CA PRO A 145 6.30 9.24 -15.66
C PRO A 145 4.93 8.94 -16.26
N PRO A 146 4.73 9.11 -17.59
CA PRO A 146 3.45 8.86 -18.26
C PRO A 146 2.86 7.47 -18.03
N LYS A 147 3.70 6.47 -17.70
CA LYS A 147 3.25 5.11 -17.36
C LYS A 147 2.28 5.10 -16.18
N VAL A 148 2.48 5.97 -15.18
CA VAL A 148 1.57 6.13 -14.03
C VAL A 148 0.17 6.55 -14.51
N TRP A 149 0.09 7.41 -15.54
CA TRP A 149 -1.18 7.97 -15.99
C TRP A 149 -2.08 6.91 -16.63
N SER A 150 -1.49 5.89 -17.27
CA SER A 150 -2.24 4.79 -17.88
C SER A 150 -3.07 4.01 -16.86
N GLU A 151 -2.59 3.88 -15.62
CA GLU A 151 -3.35 3.24 -14.55
C GLU A 151 -4.39 4.18 -13.93
N CYS A 152 -4.07 5.47 -13.81
CA CYS A 152 -5.05 6.47 -13.35
C CYS A 152 -6.28 6.52 -14.27
N ASN A 153 -6.11 6.37 -15.58
CA ASN A 153 -7.21 6.42 -16.55
C ASN A 153 -8.25 5.31 -16.36
N ALA A 154 -7.85 4.16 -15.78
CA ALA A 154 -8.77 3.07 -15.46
C ALA A 154 -9.43 3.22 -14.07
N CYS A 155 -9.07 4.25 -13.32
CA CYS A 155 -9.55 4.45 -11.96
C CYS A 155 -10.98 5.02 -11.95
N PRO A 156 -11.92 4.43 -11.18
CA PRO A 156 -13.29 4.95 -11.08
C PRO A 156 -13.37 6.34 -10.43
N PHE A 157 -12.30 6.77 -9.76
CA PHE A 157 -12.20 8.09 -9.14
C PHE A 157 -11.35 9.06 -9.95
N TYR A 158 -10.97 8.75 -11.19
CA TYR A 158 -10.06 9.59 -11.99
C TYR A 158 -10.47 11.07 -12.01
N GLU A 159 -11.76 11.36 -12.27
CA GLU A 159 -12.27 12.74 -12.37
C GLU A 159 -12.39 13.44 -11.01
N ASN A 160 -12.43 12.69 -9.91
CA ASN A 160 -12.64 13.22 -8.56
C ASN A 160 -11.63 12.65 -7.55
N CYS A 161 -10.40 12.43 -8.02
CA CYS A 161 -9.36 11.81 -7.21
C CYS A 161 -8.94 12.79 -6.12
N ARG A 162 -9.03 12.35 -4.86
CA ARG A 162 -8.64 13.15 -3.68
C ARG A 162 -7.24 12.82 -3.19
N GLU A 163 -6.61 11.78 -3.74
CA GLU A 163 -5.30 11.34 -3.30
C GLU A 163 -4.21 12.30 -3.78
N ILE A 164 -3.21 12.49 -2.93
CA ILE A 164 -2.07 13.35 -3.19
C ILE A 164 -0.88 12.44 -3.50
N ALA A 165 -0.16 12.75 -4.59
CA ALA A 165 1.09 12.06 -4.90
C ALA A 165 2.19 12.47 -3.91
N VAL A 166 2.89 11.49 -3.36
CA VAL A 166 4.11 11.68 -2.59
C VAL A 166 5.23 10.83 -3.14
N ILE A 167 6.46 11.33 -3.17
CA ILE A 167 7.62 10.65 -3.76
C ILE A 167 8.85 10.76 -2.86
N LYS A 168 9.71 9.75 -2.90
CA LYS A 168 10.97 9.71 -2.17
C LYS A 168 12.09 9.14 -3.05
N GLY A 169 13.24 9.81 -3.00
CA GLY A 169 14.48 9.28 -3.54
C GLY A 169 15.13 8.30 -2.55
N LEU A 170 15.54 7.14 -3.05
CA LEU A 170 16.17 6.07 -2.28
C LEU A 170 17.69 6.01 -2.47
N SER A 171 18.23 6.68 -3.49
CA SER A 171 19.65 6.75 -3.81
C SER A 171 20.10 8.18 -4.15
N PRO A 172 21.41 8.49 -4.13
CA PRO A 172 21.94 9.74 -4.68
C PRO A 172 21.51 9.92 -6.15
N GLY A 173 21.23 11.16 -6.55
CA GLY A 173 20.79 11.46 -7.93
C GLY A 173 19.41 10.92 -8.31
N ALA A 174 18.60 10.46 -7.34
CA ALA A 174 17.32 9.82 -7.57
C ALA A 174 16.36 10.59 -8.50
N PHE A 175 16.40 11.93 -8.46
CA PHE A 175 15.52 12.78 -9.26
C PHE A 175 16.17 13.33 -10.54
N GLY A 176 17.33 12.79 -10.92
CA GLY A 176 18.18 13.33 -11.97
C GLY A 176 19.02 14.50 -11.48
N SER A 177 20.21 14.60 -12.05
CA SER A 177 21.01 15.83 -12.19
C SER A 177 21.15 16.10 -13.67
#